data_AF-A0A371GAI7-F1
#
_entry.id   AF-A0A371GAI7-F1
#
_cell.length_a   1.000
_cell.length_b   1.000
_cell.length_c   1.000
_cell.angle_alpha   90.00
_cell.angle_beta   90.00
_cell.angle_gamma   90.00
#
_symmetry.space_group_name_H-M   'P 1'
#
loop_
_entity.id
_entity.type
_entity.pdbx_description
1 polymer ?
#
loop_
_entity_poly.entity_id
_entity_poly.type
_entity_poly.pdbx_seq_one_letter_code
_entity_poly.pdbx_strand_id
1 'polypeptide(L)'
;MENNDRRLKELATPDMVYQPWCIQYPQLEPTQTYELKSGLIHLLPKFHSLAREDPYKHLKEFHVGIPEDYIKMKAFPFSLDGAAKDWLYLQPVLFNT
;
A
#
# COMPACT_ATOMS: atom_id res chain seq x y z
N MET A 1 -24.44 25.16 -28.96
CA MET A 1 -24.80 24.15 -27.94
C MET A 1 -23.51 23.44 -27.59
N GLU A 2 -22.80 23.90 -26.56
CA GLU A 2 -21.41 23.52 -26.35
C GLU A 2 -21.13 23.53 -24.84
N ASN A 3 -21.59 22.50 -24.14
CA ASN A 3 -21.24 22.27 -22.73
C ASN A 3 -21.57 20.85 -22.23
N ASN A 4 -21.52 19.83 -23.10
CA ASN A 4 -21.76 18.44 -22.68
C ASN A 4 -20.51 17.56 -22.86
N ASP A 5 -19.65 17.83 -23.85
CA ASP A 5 -18.44 17.04 -24.08
C ASP A 5 -17.36 17.21 -23.01
N ARG A 6 -17.22 18.41 -22.42
CA ARG A 6 -16.30 18.65 -21.30
C ARG A 6 -16.73 17.89 -20.05
N ARG A 7 -18.04 17.89 -19.78
CA ARG A 7 -18.66 17.19 -18.63
C ARG A 7 -18.62 15.67 -18.81
N LEU A 8 -18.73 15.15 -20.04
CA LEU A 8 -18.57 13.71 -20.31
C LEU A 8 -17.14 13.23 -20.07
N LYS A 9 -16.12 14.03 -20.40
CA LYS A 9 -14.71 13.71 -20.08
C LYS A 9 -14.45 13.69 -18.58
N GLU A 10 -15.07 14.60 -17.83
CA GLU A 10 -15.01 14.62 -16.36
C GLU A 10 -15.77 13.44 -15.73
N LEU A 11 -16.84 12.95 -16.35
CA LEU A 11 -17.60 11.77 -15.89
C LEU A 11 -16.98 10.42 -16.31
N ALA A 12 -16.17 10.41 -17.37
CA ALA A 12 -15.48 9.22 -17.88
C ALA A 12 -14.07 9.05 -17.31
N THR A 13 -13.52 10.09 -16.68
CA THR A 13 -12.40 9.94 -15.77
C THR A 13 -13.04 9.50 -14.47
N PRO A 14 -12.91 8.24 -14.03
CA PRO A 14 -13.26 7.94 -12.65
C PRO A 14 -12.50 8.96 -11.83
N ASP A 15 -13.18 9.62 -10.89
CA ASP A 15 -12.55 10.44 -9.88
C ASP A 15 -11.73 9.47 -9.01
N MET A 16 -10.65 8.95 -9.61
CA MET A 16 -9.51 8.37 -8.99
C MET A 16 -8.80 9.56 -8.37
N VAL A 17 -9.48 10.22 -7.42
CA VAL A 17 -8.78 10.74 -6.26
C VAL A 17 -8.03 9.52 -5.77
N TYR A 18 -6.78 9.37 -6.22
CA TYR A 18 -5.79 8.54 -5.59
C TYR A 18 -5.72 9.14 -4.19
N GLN A 19 -6.61 8.67 -3.31
CA GLN A 19 -6.58 9.08 -1.94
C GLN A 19 -5.18 8.74 -1.44
N PRO A 20 -4.52 9.68 -0.75
CA PRO A 20 -3.16 9.46 -0.32
C PRO A 20 -3.12 8.17 0.47
N TRP A 21 -2.30 7.23 0.02
CA TRP A 21 -2.05 5.99 0.73
C TRP A 21 -1.76 6.33 2.20
N CYS A 22 -2.33 5.57 3.15
CA CYS A 22 -2.03 5.77 4.57
C CYS A 22 -0.52 5.62 4.88
N ILE A 23 0.25 5.05 3.94
CA ILE A 23 1.70 4.94 3.98
C ILE A 23 2.32 6.18 3.31
N GLN A 24 2.87 7.08 4.12
CA GLN A 24 3.60 8.26 3.66
C GLN A 24 5.08 7.93 3.49
N TYR A 25 5.58 7.90 2.26
CA TYR A 25 7.02 7.68 2.03
C TYR A 25 7.81 8.95 2.38
N PRO A 26 8.89 8.86 3.16
CA PRO A 26 9.78 9.99 3.39
C PRO A 26 10.44 10.41 2.06
N GLN A 27 10.70 11.71 1.89
CA GLN A 27 11.50 12.20 0.76
C GLN A 27 12.94 11.68 0.92
N LEU A 28 13.40 10.94 -0.07
CA LEU A 28 14.78 10.48 -0.16
C LEU A 28 15.62 11.51 -0.91
N GLU A 29 16.91 11.57 -0.59
CA GLU A 29 17.87 12.32 -1.40
C GLU A 29 17.87 11.80 -2.85
N PRO A 30 17.96 12.67 -3.87
CA PRO A 30 17.88 12.27 -5.29
C PRO A 30 18.90 11.21 -5.73
N THR A 31 19.98 11.04 -4.96
CA THR A 31 21.05 10.06 -5.19
C THR A 31 20.77 8.69 -4.54
N GLN A 32 19.78 8.58 -3.66
CA GLN A 32 19.39 7.31 -3.03
C GLN A 32 18.21 6.67 -3.75
N THR A 33 18.51 5.72 -4.63
CA THR A 33 17.52 4.85 -5.27
C THR A 33 17.47 3.51 -4.54
N TYR A 34 16.48 3.33 -3.67
CA TYR A 34 16.21 2.03 -3.07
C TYR A 34 15.19 1.27 -3.92
N GLU A 35 15.63 0.15 -4.50
CA GLU A 35 14.76 -0.74 -5.27
C GLU A 35 14.32 -1.94 -4.44
N LEU A 36 13.01 -2.20 -4.43
CA LEU A 36 12.47 -3.45 -3.90
C LEU A 36 12.68 -4.56 -4.93
N LYS A 37 13.59 -5.49 -4.64
CA LYS A 37 13.84 -6.66 -5.50
C LYS A 37 12.59 -7.56 -5.50
N SER A 38 12.11 -7.96 -6.68
CA SER A 38 10.97 -8.86 -6.81
C SER A 38 11.19 -10.20 -6.12
N GLY A 39 12.41 -10.73 -6.12
CA GLY A 39 12.77 -11.94 -5.38
C GLY A 39 12.51 -11.83 -3.86
N LEU A 40 12.63 -10.62 -3.29
CA LEU A 40 12.35 -10.39 -1.87
C LEU A 40 10.85 -10.48 -1.57
N ILE A 41 9.99 -10.06 -2.51
CA ILE A 41 8.52 -10.06 -2.34
C ILE A 41 7.99 -11.47 -2.04
N HIS A 42 8.56 -12.49 -2.68
CA HIS A 42 8.18 -13.89 -2.47
C HIS A 42 8.67 -14.45 -1.13
N LEU A 43 9.65 -13.81 -0.49
CA LEU A 43 10.23 -14.23 0.78
C LEU A 43 9.59 -13.52 1.98
N LEU A 44 8.73 -12.53 1.75
CA LEU A 44 8.07 -11.81 2.83
C LEU A 44 7.12 -12.75 3.59
N PRO A 45 7.06 -12.65 4.93
CA PRO A 45 6.00 -13.31 5.68
C PRO A 45 4.64 -12.82 5.18
N LYS A 46 3.64 -13.71 5.17
CA LYS A 46 2.29 -13.42 4.70
C LYS A 46 1.31 -13.39 5.87
N PHE A 47 0.48 -12.35 5.90
CA PHE A 47 -0.57 -12.17 6.89
C PHE A 47 -1.92 -12.03 6.20
N HIS A 48 -2.87 -12.89 6.57
CA HIS A 48 -4.18 -13.01 5.92
C HIS A 48 -5.33 -12.45 6.77
N SER A 49 -5.04 -12.00 8.00
CA SER A 49 -6.04 -11.60 9.00
C SER A 49 -6.92 -12.76 9.49
N LEU A 50 -6.36 -13.96 9.61
CA LEU A 50 -7.09 -15.12 10.13
C LEU A 50 -7.08 -15.13 11.67
N ALA A 51 -8.14 -15.68 12.29
CA ALA A 51 -8.28 -15.74 13.76
C ALA A 51 -7.14 -16.48 14.49
N ARG A 52 -6.33 -17.27 13.78
CA ARG A 52 -5.17 -18.00 14.31
C ARG A 52 -3.83 -17.30 14.05
N GLU A 53 -3.81 -16.28 13.20
CA GLU A 53 -2.62 -15.49 12.93
C GLU A 53 -2.47 -14.42 14.01
N ASP A 54 -1.23 -14.20 14.45
CA ASP A 54 -0.89 -13.17 15.42
C ASP A 54 -0.31 -11.94 14.67
N PRO A 55 -1.00 -10.78 14.68
CA PRO A 55 -0.50 -9.56 14.04
C PRO A 55 0.85 -9.10 14.60
N TYR A 56 1.10 -9.29 15.90
CA TYR A 56 2.36 -8.89 16.53
C TYR A 56 3.51 -9.78 16.08
N LYS A 57 3.27 -11.09 16.00
CA LYS A 57 4.25 -12.03 15.44
C LYS A 57 4.61 -11.67 14.00
N HIS A 58 3.62 -11.37 13.16
CA HIS A 58 3.85 -10.93 11.78
C HIS A 58 4.72 -9.68 11.72
N LEU A 59 4.40 -8.64 12.50
CA LEU A 59 5.18 -7.41 12.54
C LEU A 59 6.62 -7.64 12.97
N LYS A 60 6.85 -8.53 13.95
CA LYS A 60 8.20 -8.90 14.41
C LYS A 60 8.99 -9.62 13.33
N GLU A 61 8.39 -10.59 12.64
CA GLU A 61 9.02 -11.33 11.55
C GLU A 61 9.33 -10.42 10.35
N PHE A 62 8.38 -9.55 9.98
CA PHE A 62 8.55 -8.57 8.92
C PHE A 62 9.67 -7.56 9.24
N HIS A 63 9.73 -7.06 10.47
CA HIS A 63 10.74 -6.09 10.89
C HIS A 63 12.17 -6.66 10.86
N VAL A 64 12.35 -7.94 11.22
CA VAL A 64 13.67 -8.60 11.21
C VAL A 64 14.13 -8.94 9.79
N GLY A 65 13.20 -9.21 8.87
CA GLY A 65 13.52 -9.66 7.50
C GLY A 65 13.99 -8.55 6.55
N ILE A 66 13.77 -7.28 6.87
CA ILE A 66 14.12 -6.14 6.02
C ILE A 66 14.87 -5.11 6.88
N PRO A 67 16.10 -4.69 6.51
CA PRO A 67 16.85 -3.74 7.33
C PRO A 67 16.37 -2.29 7.15
N GLU A 68 16.24 -1.82 5.90
CA GLU A 68 15.89 -0.43 5.58
C GLU A 68 14.40 -0.13 5.79
N ASP A 69 14.11 0.93 6.55
CA ASP A 69 12.73 1.35 6.81
C ASP A 69 12.01 1.81 5.53
N TYR A 70 12.71 2.46 4.59
CA TYR A 70 12.11 2.80 3.30
C TYR A 70 11.68 1.55 2.51
N ILE A 71 12.52 0.52 2.51
CA ILE A 71 12.19 -0.76 1.86
C ILE A 71 11.05 -1.46 2.61
N LYS A 72 11.02 -1.41 3.96
CA LYS A 72 9.89 -1.92 4.76
C LYS A 72 8.58 -1.25 4.35
N MET A 73 8.55 0.06 4.21
CA MET A 73 7.34 0.79 3.81
C MET A 73 6.85 0.36 2.42
N LYS A 74 7.78 0.14 1.47
CA LYS A 74 7.44 -0.35 0.12
C LYS A 74 7.04 -1.83 0.11
N ALA A 75 7.63 -2.65 0.98
CA ALA A 75 7.40 -4.09 1.04
C ALA A 75 6.16 -4.48 1.85
N PHE A 76 5.73 -3.65 2.81
CA PHE A 76 4.65 -3.97 3.75
C PHE A 76 3.34 -4.34 3.05
N PRO A 77 2.86 -3.63 2.01
CA PRO A 77 1.65 -4.03 1.28
C PRO A 77 1.74 -5.43 0.66
N PHE A 78 2.95 -5.87 0.32
CA PHE A 78 3.17 -7.21 -0.23
C PHE A 78 3.24 -8.31 0.84
N SER A 79 3.39 -7.94 2.12
CA SER A 79 3.30 -8.87 3.25
C SER A 79 1.86 -9.22 3.65
N LEU A 80 0.88 -8.44 3.17
CA LEU A 80 -0.54 -8.67 3.43
C LEU A 80 -1.19 -9.48 2.31
N ASP A 81 -2.16 -10.31 2.68
CA ASP A 81 -2.98 -11.08 1.75
C ASP A 81 -4.42 -11.21 2.26
N GLY A 82 -5.32 -11.73 1.43
CA GLY A 82 -6.73 -11.90 1.74
C GLY A 82 -7.37 -10.65 2.38
N ALA A 83 -8.07 -10.85 3.49
CA ALA A 83 -8.79 -9.78 4.18
C ALA A 83 -7.87 -8.66 4.72
N ALA A 84 -6.61 -8.97 5.05
CA ALA A 84 -5.65 -7.95 5.49
C ALA A 84 -5.29 -7.00 4.34
N LYS A 85 -5.13 -7.56 3.14
CA LYS A 85 -4.84 -6.78 1.94
C LYS A 85 -6.04 -5.91 1.58
N ASP A 86 -7.23 -6.46 1.56
CA ASP A 86 -8.46 -5.71 1.30
C ASP A 86 -8.64 -4.55 2.29
N TRP A 87 -8.38 -4.79 3.58
CA TRP A 87 -8.39 -3.74 4.60
C TRP A 87 -7.45 -2.58 4.26
N LEU A 88 -6.21 -2.84 3.83
CA LEU A 88 -5.23 -1.80 3.47
C LEU A 88 -5.73 -0.93 2.29
N TYR A 89 -6.36 -1.54 1.29
CA TYR A 89 -6.89 -0.82 0.12
C TYR A 89 -8.19 -0.07 0.43
N LEU A 90 -8.98 -0.55 1.40
CA LEU A 90 -10.21 0.11 1.86
C LEU A 90 -9.96 1.17 2.94
N GLN A 91 -8.76 1.19 3.52
CA GLN A 91 -8.36 2.10 4.59
C GLN A 91 -8.62 3.59 4.27
N PRO A 92 -8.41 4.11 3.03
CA PRO A 92 -8.73 5.49 2.70
C PRO A 92 -10.21 5.84 2.83
N VAL A 93 -11.12 4.88 2.61
CA VAL A 93 -12.59 5.08 2.68
C VAL A 93 -13.05 5.30 4.12
N LEU A 94 -12.35 4.74 5.11
CA LEU A 94 -12.75 4.77 6.51
C LEU A 94 -12.36 6.05 7.27
N PHE A 95 -11.43 6.86 6.75
CA PHE A 95 -10.91 8.07 7.43
C PHE A 95 -11.55 9.40 6.95
N ASN A 96 -12.56 9.37 6.06
CA ASN A 96 -13.26 10.58 5.58
C ASN A 96 -14.65 10.80 6.21
N THR A 97 -14.86 10.36 7.45
CA THR A 97 -16.07 10.68 8.24
C THR A 97 -15.73 11.69 9.32
#